data_AF-A0A8W8I5M5-F1
#
_entry.id   AF-A0A8W8I5M5-F1
#
_cell.length_a   1.000
_cell.length_b   1.000
_cell.length_c   1.000
_cell.angle_alpha   90.00
_cell.angle_beta   90.00
_cell.angle_gamma   90.00
#
_symmetry.space_group_name_H-M   'P 1'
#
loop_
_entity.id
_entity.type
_entity.pdbx_description
1 polymer ?
#
loop_
_entity_poly.entity_id
_entity_poly.type
_entity_poly.pdbx_seq_one_letter_code
_entity_poly.pdbx_strand_id
1 'polypeptide(L)'
;MAVGFRESQEFWREQAKFEARVHHELRNQQGKGPYNIFIIDTSSFIEKEGFAQLKEAFTAIIDEYSQHPDIDENVAVIVCGRQTKFLRYYSNQYEDIKHCLDNVEIGGPCPLTAAFILSQGGLGNGTNLECELGDFYVRPRIILISVGRPTDFSIIDADLCPQMETDEDKHRLLQQTQNVGRIHPIFCIPVGQNPDLTTLDFLSAQSQGGKIVHVSEARQFAKYSKNMITASKLSFTIENDGNDKERIMTSLVCKFPDSEFSQMDLDDIFEICSRKPLYCSYADLLKEIEDEQELYKERDPNMPPLGSRVKRGRDWQWGDQDKYGPAGWLHIEWDRNAGNSYHYRYGSNSRAKDKFDIMVCDEPRILDNQFIALGCLVTRGPDWQYGDQDGGAGNIGSVFQVAENGIVHVRWQRGQKQYRFGYEGKMDLEICDPFSKESVESLKVQMQKAALNYAKESKAGIVRVLKDVSGLNNDHHLESTGKPVLFVTKGKYFKNDKLVEQPADIETDGPQPAGTTNQWFWKDENGKWNAYSKEMNNRVNKYYRRDPKSTVVVTIYDQIYRVVMAKNIQINIKTREVFDVKFVET
;
A
#
# COMPACT_ATOMS: atom_id res chain seq x y z
N MET A 1 5.12 -9.50 30.41
CA MET A 1 4.35 -9.60 29.15
C MET A 1 5.26 -9.82 27.95
N ALA A 2 5.99 -8.82 27.43
CA ALA A 2 6.76 -8.96 26.17
C ALA A 2 7.74 -10.14 26.04
N VAL A 3 8.28 -10.67 27.14
CA VAL A 3 9.20 -11.84 27.13
C VAL A 3 8.49 -13.10 26.61
N GLY A 4 7.37 -13.50 27.24
CA GLY A 4 6.61 -14.70 26.87
C GLY A 4 6.01 -14.67 25.46
N PHE A 5 5.71 -13.48 24.92
CA PHE A 5 5.29 -13.32 23.51
C PHE A 5 6.40 -13.78 22.56
N ARG A 6 7.65 -13.34 22.79
CA ARG A 6 8.78 -13.69 21.94
C ARG A 6 9.12 -15.18 22.07
N GLU A 7 9.11 -15.71 23.29
CA GLU A 7 9.29 -17.14 23.56
C GLU A 7 8.22 -17.98 22.85
N SER A 8 6.96 -17.53 22.83
CA SER A 8 5.86 -18.19 22.10
C SER A 8 6.07 -18.13 20.58
N GLN A 9 6.49 -16.99 20.03
CA GLN A 9 6.78 -16.87 18.59
C GLN A 9 7.98 -17.72 18.17
N GLU A 10 9.01 -17.82 19.02
CA GLU A 10 10.18 -18.69 18.78
C GLU A 10 9.80 -20.18 18.91
N PHE A 11 8.95 -20.55 19.89
CA PHE A 11 8.37 -21.89 20.01
C PHE A 11 7.60 -22.33 18.74
N TRP A 12 6.63 -21.52 18.29
CA TRP A 12 5.85 -21.86 17.09
C TRP A 12 6.71 -21.92 15.81
N ARG A 13 7.81 -21.16 15.75
CA ARG A 13 8.79 -21.26 14.64
C ARG A 13 9.66 -22.51 14.71
N GLU A 14 10.07 -22.97 15.88
CA GLU A 14 10.75 -24.27 16.01
C GLU A 14 9.80 -25.44 15.73
N GLN A 15 8.51 -25.33 16.10
CA GLN A 15 7.50 -26.29 15.69
C GLN A 15 7.35 -26.30 14.15
N ALA A 16 7.19 -25.14 13.50
CA ALA A 16 7.12 -25.07 12.02
C ALA A 16 8.35 -25.71 11.34
N LYS A 17 9.56 -25.53 11.89
CA LYS A 17 10.79 -26.20 11.42
C LYS A 17 10.80 -27.71 11.65
N PHE A 18 10.08 -28.21 12.66
CA PHE A 18 9.86 -29.64 12.87
C PHE A 18 8.87 -30.18 11.82
N GLU A 19 7.71 -29.54 11.64
CA GLU A 19 6.71 -29.97 10.65
C GLU A 19 7.27 -30.00 9.22
N ALA A 20 8.16 -29.05 8.86
CA ALA A 20 8.87 -29.04 7.59
C ALA A 20 9.70 -30.31 7.32
N ARG A 21 10.26 -30.91 8.38
CA ARG A 21 11.01 -32.18 8.26
C ARG A 21 10.06 -33.34 8.03
N VAL A 22 8.94 -33.38 8.74
CA VAL A 22 7.90 -34.40 8.56
C VAL A 22 7.29 -34.33 7.15
N HIS A 23 6.98 -33.14 6.65
CA HIS A 23 6.58 -32.92 5.26
C HIS A 23 7.62 -33.42 4.24
N HIS A 24 8.92 -33.21 4.51
CA HIS A 24 9.99 -33.69 3.64
C HIS A 24 10.17 -35.21 3.70
N GLU A 25 10.02 -35.84 4.87
CA GLU A 25 10.07 -37.29 5.05
C GLU A 25 8.88 -37.98 4.35
N LEU A 26 7.69 -37.39 4.44
CA LEU A 26 6.45 -37.89 3.82
C LEU A 26 6.29 -37.55 2.33
N ARG A 27 7.28 -36.90 1.68
CA ARG A 27 7.22 -36.49 0.26
C ARG A 27 6.89 -37.60 -0.74
N ASN A 28 7.10 -38.87 -0.37
CA ASN A 28 6.75 -40.02 -1.22
C ASN A 28 5.24 -40.33 -1.22
N GLN A 29 4.44 -39.63 -0.41
CA GLN A 29 2.98 -39.74 -0.31
C GLN A 29 2.25 -38.54 -0.95
N GLN A 30 3.01 -37.65 -1.60
CA GLN A 30 2.54 -36.41 -2.20
C GLN A 30 2.32 -36.59 -3.70
N GLY A 31 1.27 -35.94 -4.22
CA GLY A 31 0.99 -35.83 -5.63
C GLY A 31 1.90 -34.81 -6.32
N LYS A 32 1.70 -34.60 -7.62
CA LYS A 32 2.45 -33.63 -8.44
C LYS A 32 1.78 -32.26 -8.56
N GLY A 33 0.52 -32.14 -8.13
CA GLY A 33 -0.28 -30.95 -8.27
C GLY A 33 0.01 -29.85 -7.25
N PRO A 34 -0.76 -28.74 -7.33
CA PRO A 34 -0.67 -27.62 -6.41
C PRO A 34 -0.80 -28.04 -4.94
N TYR A 35 -0.14 -27.29 -4.05
CA TYR A 35 -0.13 -27.55 -2.62
C TYR A 35 -1.14 -26.65 -1.89
N ASN A 36 -1.92 -27.24 -0.99
CA ASN A 36 -2.99 -26.57 -0.26
C ASN A 36 -2.87 -26.85 1.25
N ILE A 37 -2.75 -25.81 2.06
CA ILE A 37 -2.83 -25.91 3.52
C ILE A 37 -4.19 -25.39 3.96
N PHE A 38 -5.05 -26.29 4.43
CA PHE A 38 -6.29 -25.91 5.10
C PHE A 38 -5.98 -25.54 6.55
N ILE A 39 -6.35 -24.33 6.97
CA ILE A 39 -6.39 -23.95 8.37
C ILE A 39 -7.86 -24.01 8.79
N ILE A 40 -8.18 -24.98 9.64
CA ILE A 40 -9.56 -25.33 10.03
C ILE A 40 -9.81 -24.89 11.47
N ASP A 41 -10.76 -23.97 11.62
CA ASP A 41 -11.21 -23.48 12.92
C ASP A 41 -12.02 -24.54 13.65
N THR A 42 -11.57 -24.83 14.87
CA THR A 42 -12.13 -25.83 15.80
C THR A 42 -12.30 -25.21 17.18
N SER A 43 -12.17 -23.89 17.29
CA SER A 43 -12.41 -23.13 18.53
C SER A 43 -13.87 -23.19 18.95
N SER A 44 -14.20 -22.75 20.18
CA SER A 44 -15.61 -22.70 20.59
C SER A 44 -16.46 -21.72 19.78
N PHE A 45 -15.86 -20.72 19.10
CA PHE A 45 -16.58 -19.66 18.38
C PHE A 45 -17.34 -20.15 17.15
N ILE A 46 -16.95 -21.30 16.57
CA ILE A 46 -17.56 -21.83 15.34
C ILE A 46 -18.93 -22.47 15.58
N GLU A 47 -19.18 -22.91 16.83
CA GLU A 47 -20.35 -23.66 17.26
C GLU A 47 -20.64 -24.92 16.38
N LYS A 48 -21.77 -25.60 16.63
CA LYS A 48 -22.12 -26.81 15.88
C LYS A 48 -22.53 -26.53 14.43
N GLU A 49 -23.14 -25.37 14.19
CA GLU A 49 -23.63 -24.97 12.86
C GLU A 49 -22.48 -24.55 11.94
N GLY A 50 -21.55 -23.71 12.42
CA GLY A 50 -20.38 -23.34 11.63
C GLY A 50 -19.44 -24.54 11.37
N PHE A 51 -19.34 -25.50 12.30
CA PHE A 51 -18.56 -26.72 12.04
C PHE A 51 -19.23 -27.63 10.99
N ALA A 52 -20.55 -27.62 10.88
CA ALA A 52 -21.26 -28.29 9.79
C ALA A 52 -20.98 -27.61 8.44
N GLN A 53 -21.05 -26.27 8.38
CA GLN A 53 -20.67 -25.48 7.19
C GLN A 53 -19.19 -25.67 6.80
N LEU A 54 -18.30 -25.80 7.79
CA LEU A 54 -16.88 -26.09 7.57
C LEU A 54 -16.68 -27.48 6.97
N LYS A 55 -17.38 -28.50 7.50
CA LYS A 55 -17.36 -29.85 6.90
C LYS A 55 -17.96 -29.87 5.50
N GLU A 56 -19.03 -29.10 5.25
CA GLU A 56 -19.62 -28.95 3.92
C GLU A 56 -18.61 -28.36 2.92
N ALA A 57 -18.04 -27.18 3.23
CA ALA A 57 -17.06 -26.53 2.37
C ALA A 57 -15.81 -27.38 2.13
N PHE A 58 -15.25 -27.98 3.19
CA PHE A 58 -14.08 -28.86 3.08
C PHE A 58 -14.38 -30.09 2.22
N THR A 59 -15.47 -30.81 2.51
CA THR A 59 -15.83 -32.03 1.76
C THR A 59 -16.12 -31.70 0.29
N ALA A 60 -16.82 -30.60 0.00
CA ALA A 60 -17.10 -30.15 -1.37
C ALA A 60 -15.83 -29.81 -2.17
N ILE A 61 -14.76 -29.34 -1.52
CA ILE A 61 -13.46 -29.13 -2.16
C ILE A 61 -12.74 -30.45 -2.43
N ILE A 62 -12.64 -31.32 -1.42
CA ILE A 62 -11.91 -32.59 -1.54
C ILE A 62 -12.61 -33.55 -2.51
N ASP A 63 -13.95 -33.58 -2.53
CA ASP A 63 -14.72 -34.35 -3.52
C ASP A 63 -14.48 -33.84 -4.95
N GLU A 64 -14.38 -32.52 -5.19
CA GLU A 64 -14.08 -32.00 -6.53
C GLU A 64 -12.62 -32.25 -6.95
N TYR A 65 -11.64 -32.16 -6.05
CA TYR A 65 -10.27 -32.58 -6.33
C TYR A 65 -10.20 -34.06 -6.76
N SER A 66 -11.03 -34.93 -6.16
CA SER A 66 -11.11 -36.34 -6.54
C SER A 66 -11.64 -36.57 -7.97
N GLN A 67 -12.31 -35.59 -8.59
CA GLN A 67 -12.81 -35.68 -9.96
C GLN A 67 -11.75 -35.36 -11.03
N HIS A 68 -10.63 -34.73 -10.65
CA HIS A 68 -9.55 -34.33 -11.57
C HIS A 68 -8.19 -34.94 -11.14
N PRO A 69 -8.07 -36.28 -11.11
CA PRO A 69 -6.87 -36.99 -10.63
C PRO A 69 -5.64 -36.82 -11.55
N ASP A 70 -5.80 -36.18 -12.71
CA ASP A 70 -4.72 -35.72 -13.58
C ASP A 70 -4.03 -34.44 -13.07
N ILE A 71 -4.71 -33.64 -12.23
CA ILE A 71 -4.14 -32.46 -11.58
C ILE A 71 -3.36 -32.86 -10.32
N ASP A 72 -3.79 -33.93 -9.62
CA ASP A 72 -3.04 -34.57 -8.53
C ASP A 72 -2.69 -33.63 -7.34
N GLU A 73 -3.68 -32.84 -6.93
CA GLU A 73 -3.64 -31.83 -5.86
C GLU A 73 -3.15 -32.37 -4.50
N ASN A 74 -2.25 -31.63 -3.86
CA ASN A 74 -1.71 -31.94 -2.54
C ASN A 74 -2.48 -31.19 -1.45
N VAL A 75 -2.97 -31.92 -0.44
CA VAL A 75 -3.74 -31.35 0.67
C VAL A 75 -3.12 -31.68 2.03
N ALA A 76 -2.84 -30.64 2.82
CA ALA A 76 -2.50 -30.71 4.24
C ALA A 76 -3.58 -29.99 5.07
N VAL A 77 -3.73 -30.40 6.33
CA VAL A 77 -4.75 -29.87 7.25
C VAL A 77 -4.12 -29.50 8.58
N ILE A 78 -4.28 -28.25 8.99
CA ILE A 78 -4.00 -27.72 10.33
C ILE A 78 -5.33 -27.51 11.03
N VAL A 79 -5.48 -28.04 12.25
CA VAL A 79 -6.55 -27.61 13.15
C VAL A 79 -6.07 -26.43 13.99
N CYS A 80 -6.97 -25.49 14.27
CA CYS A 80 -6.74 -24.34 15.14
C CYS A 80 -7.90 -24.25 16.13
N GLY A 81 -7.64 -24.42 17.42
CA GLY A 81 -8.67 -24.61 18.45
C GLY A 81 -8.03 -24.95 19.79
N ARG A 82 -8.68 -25.84 20.56
CA ARG A 82 -8.12 -26.53 21.75
C ARG A 82 -6.71 -27.09 21.51
N GLN A 83 -6.39 -27.48 20.28
CA GLN A 83 -5.02 -27.79 19.86
C GLN A 83 -4.74 -27.11 18.51
N THR A 84 -3.54 -26.58 18.35
CA THR A 84 -3.06 -26.01 17.08
C THR A 84 -1.90 -26.85 16.56
N LYS A 85 -2.14 -27.64 15.52
CA LYS A 85 -1.21 -28.64 14.98
C LYS A 85 -1.60 -29.06 13.56
N PHE A 86 -0.67 -29.66 12.82
CA PHE A 86 -1.04 -30.47 11.66
C PHE A 86 -1.85 -31.70 12.10
N LEU A 87 -3.02 -31.87 11.51
CA LEU A 87 -3.88 -33.05 11.59
C LEU A 87 -3.57 -34.03 10.44
N ARG A 88 -3.21 -33.50 9.27
CA ARG A 88 -2.72 -34.25 8.11
C ARG A 88 -1.60 -33.46 7.43
N TYR A 89 -0.49 -34.13 7.09
CA TYR A 89 0.52 -33.59 6.17
C TYR A 89 0.06 -33.77 4.72
N TYR A 90 0.77 -33.18 3.75
CA TYR A 90 0.39 -33.24 2.33
C TYR A 90 0.21 -34.68 1.83
N SER A 91 -0.95 -34.92 1.24
CA SER A 91 -1.27 -36.14 0.49
C SER A 91 -2.31 -35.85 -0.59
N ASN A 92 -2.41 -36.74 -1.57
CA ASN A 92 -3.46 -36.80 -2.60
C ASN A 92 -4.53 -37.88 -2.30
N GLN A 93 -4.46 -38.56 -1.14
CA GLN A 93 -5.40 -39.62 -0.76
C GLN A 93 -6.72 -39.03 -0.23
N TYR A 94 -7.53 -38.46 -1.14
CA TYR A 94 -8.70 -37.65 -0.82
C TYR A 94 -9.73 -38.29 0.14
N GLU A 95 -9.95 -39.60 0.06
CA GLU A 95 -10.91 -40.30 0.94
C GLU A 95 -10.41 -40.37 2.41
N ASP A 96 -9.12 -40.65 2.61
CA ASP A 96 -8.46 -40.58 3.93
C ASP A 96 -8.49 -39.14 4.49
N ILE A 97 -8.42 -38.15 3.62
CA ILE A 97 -8.42 -36.72 3.97
C ILE A 97 -9.83 -36.27 4.39
N LYS A 98 -10.89 -36.66 3.68
CA LYS A 98 -12.29 -36.40 4.07
C LYS A 98 -12.58 -36.85 5.51
N HIS A 99 -12.19 -38.09 5.83
CA HIS A 99 -12.41 -38.65 7.17
C HIS A 99 -11.53 -38.07 8.28
N CYS A 100 -10.59 -37.15 8.00
CA CYS A 100 -9.73 -36.59 9.05
C CYS A 100 -10.51 -35.77 10.09
N LEU A 101 -11.64 -35.15 9.70
CA LEU A 101 -12.45 -34.29 10.57
C LEU A 101 -13.49 -35.05 11.42
N ASP A 102 -13.59 -36.38 11.32
CA ASP A 102 -14.67 -37.14 11.98
C ASP A 102 -14.50 -37.29 13.49
N ASN A 103 -13.27 -37.29 13.97
CA ASN A 103 -12.94 -37.37 15.41
C ASN A 103 -12.39 -36.03 15.96
N VAL A 104 -12.67 -34.92 15.29
CA VAL A 104 -12.23 -33.58 15.71
C VAL A 104 -13.28 -32.96 16.64
N GLU A 105 -12.87 -32.69 17.89
CA GLU A 105 -13.71 -31.99 18.87
C GLU A 105 -13.60 -30.48 18.73
N ILE A 106 -14.74 -29.79 18.89
CA ILE A 106 -14.85 -28.34 18.92
C ILE A 106 -14.61 -27.83 20.35
N GLY A 107 -13.80 -26.78 20.52
CA GLY A 107 -13.64 -26.05 21.78
C GLY A 107 -12.31 -25.30 21.89
N GLY A 108 -12.14 -24.58 23.00
CA GLY A 108 -10.91 -23.83 23.29
C GLY A 108 -10.74 -22.52 22.51
N PRO A 109 -9.57 -21.87 22.65
CA PRO A 109 -9.21 -20.61 21.98
C PRO A 109 -9.11 -20.75 20.44
N CYS A 110 -8.95 -19.64 19.72
CA CYS A 110 -8.66 -19.63 18.27
C CYS A 110 -7.34 -18.89 17.97
N PRO A 111 -6.18 -19.49 18.27
CA PRO A 111 -4.88 -18.84 18.11
C PRO A 111 -4.41 -18.87 16.63
N LEU A 112 -5.17 -18.21 15.73
CA LEU A 112 -4.90 -18.18 14.28
C LEU A 112 -3.45 -17.76 13.95
N THR A 113 -2.88 -16.84 14.74
CA THR A 113 -1.49 -16.39 14.60
C THR A 113 -0.49 -17.54 14.76
N ALA A 114 -0.74 -18.49 15.67
CA ALA A 114 0.06 -19.71 15.76
C ALA A 114 -0.14 -20.62 14.55
N ALA A 115 -1.37 -20.78 14.06
CA ALA A 115 -1.65 -21.61 12.88
C ALA A 115 -0.97 -21.08 11.61
N PHE A 116 -0.89 -19.76 11.42
CA PHE A 116 -0.15 -19.12 10.32
C PHE A 116 1.37 -19.15 10.49
N ILE A 117 1.92 -19.19 11.71
CA ILE A 117 3.35 -19.46 11.92
C ILE A 117 3.64 -20.94 11.63
N LEU A 118 2.79 -21.84 12.11
CA LEU A 118 2.92 -23.29 11.92
C LEU A 118 2.83 -23.69 10.44
N SER A 119 1.95 -23.05 9.67
CA SER A 119 1.77 -23.34 8.24
C SER A 119 3.05 -23.12 7.42
N GLN A 120 3.97 -22.26 7.87
CA GLN A 120 5.28 -22.06 7.24
C GLN A 120 6.08 -23.37 7.12
N GLY A 121 5.84 -24.36 7.99
CA GLY A 121 6.41 -25.70 7.86
C GLY A 121 5.96 -26.44 6.59
N GLY A 122 4.73 -26.20 6.13
CA GLY A 122 4.17 -26.74 4.89
C GLY A 122 4.36 -25.83 3.66
N LEU A 123 4.71 -24.55 3.81
CA LEU A 123 4.90 -23.63 2.67
C LEU A 123 6.26 -23.81 1.96
N GLY A 124 7.24 -24.38 2.66
CA GLY A 124 8.57 -24.65 2.13
C GLY A 124 9.42 -23.39 1.91
N ASN A 125 10.66 -23.59 1.45
CA ASN A 125 11.62 -22.50 1.24
C ASN A 125 11.47 -21.84 -0.15
N GLY A 126 10.24 -21.46 -0.51
CA GLY A 126 9.95 -20.74 -1.76
C GLY A 126 9.81 -21.65 -2.99
N THR A 127 10.94 -22.09 -3.56
CA THR A 127 10.98 -22.76 -4.87
C THR A 127 10.45 -24.19 -4.90
N ASN A 128 10.46 -24.90 -3.77
CA ASN A 128 10.38 -26.37 -3.79
C ASN A 128 8.96 -26.94 -3.87
N LEU A 129 7.92 -26.09 -3.77
CA LEU A 129 6.51 -26.46 -3.78
C LEU A 129 5.71 -25.62 -4.79
N GLU A 130 6.39 -24.97 -5.73
CA GLU A 130 5.77 -24.30 -6.88
C GLU A 130 5.37 -25.36 -7.93
N CYS A 131 4.14 -25.27 -8.45
CA CYS A 131 3.58 -26.21 -9.41
C CYS A 131 3.29 -25.52 -10.77
N GLU A 132 3.79 -26.08 -11.86
CA GLU A 132 3.59 -25.54 -13.22
C GLU A 132 2.26 -26.05 -13.82
N LEU A 133 1.28 -25.15 -13.99
CA LEU A 133 0.00 -25.45 -14.65
C LEU A 133 -0.02 -24.92 -16.11
N GLY A 134 1.01 -25.33 -16.87
CA GLY A 134 1.33 -24.76 -18.19
C GLY A 134 1.98 -23.38 -18.03
N ASP A 135 1.45 -22.38 -18.74
CA ASP A 135 1.90 -20.98 -18.69
C ASP A 135 1.87 -20.27 -17.31
N PHE A 136 1.50 -20.97 -16.23
CA PHE A 136 1.25 -20.40 -14.91
C PHE A 136 1.98 -21.17 -13.80
N TYR A 137 2.59 -20.42 -12.88
CA TYR A 137 3.29 -20.95 -11.71
C TYR A 137 2.40 -20.79 -10.46
N VAL A 138 2.02 -21.92 -9.86
CA VAL A 138 1.10 -21.97 -8.71
C VAL A 138 1.90 -22.20 -7.45
N ARG A 139 1.98 -21.14 -6.64
CA ARG A 139 2.57 -21.12 -5.30
C ARG A 139 1.60 -21.80 -4.30
N PRO A 140 2.09 -22.44 -3.21
CA PRO A 140 1.24 -23.09 -2.22
C PRO A 140 0.15 -22.15 -1.68
N ARG A 141 -1.09 -22.65 -1.62
CA ARG A 141 -2.30 -21.90 -1.25
C ARG A 141 -2.65 -22.16 0.22
N ILE A 142 -3.09 -21.12 0.93
CA ILE A 142 -3.68 -21.27 2.28
C ILE A 142 -5.19 -21.11 2.15
N ILE A 143 -5.94 -22.03 2.75
CA ILE A 143 -7.41 -22.03 2.76
C ILE A 143 -7.85 -21.99 4.23
N LEU A 144 -8.17 -20.80 4.72
CA LEU A 144 -8.66 -20.59 6.07
C LEU A 144 -10.19 -20.76 6.10
N ILE A 145 -10.68 -21.77 6.82
CA ILE A 145 -12.11 -21.94 7.09
C ILE A 145 -12.35 -21.61 8.55
N SER A 146 -12.90 -20.42 8.83
CA SER A 146 -12.93 -19.84 10.19
C SER A 146 -14.03 -18.80 10.41
N VAL A 147 -14.31 -18.54 11.69
CA VAL A 147 -15.11 -17.39 12.15
C VAL A 147 -14.31 -16.08 12.10
N GLY A 148 -12.98 -16.13 11.97
CA GLY A 148 -12.13 -14.93 11.83
C GLY A 148 -11.82 -14.17 13.13
N ARG A 149 -12.01 -14.81 14.31
CA ARG A 149 -11.81 -14.18 15.63
C ARG A 149 -10.53 -14.70 16.30
N PRO A 150 -9.35 -14.08 16.09
CA PRO A 150 -8.11 -14.54 16.69
C PRO A 150 -8.06 -14.26 18.20
N THR A 151 -7.57 -15.23 18.97
CA THR A 151 -7.22 -15.07 20.38
C THR A 151 -5.69 -15.11 20.56
N ASP A 152 -5.21 -14.75 21.75
CA ASP A 152 -3.78 -14.83 22.07
C ASP A 152 -3.20 -16.23 21.80
N PHE A 153 -2.09 -16.23 21.07
CA PHE A 153 -1.36 -17.40 20.59
C PHE A 153 -0.23 -17.82 21.54
N SER A 154 -0.01 -17.06 22.63
CA SER A 154 0.80 -17.49 23.77
C SER A 154 0.07 -18.50 24.67
N ILE A 155 -1.26 -18.62 24.53
CA ILE A 155 -2.07 -19.61 25.21
C ILE A 155 -1.90 -20.98 24.53
N ILE A 156 -1.04 -21.81 25.11
CA ILE A 156 -0.83 -23.22 24.70
C ILE A 156 -1.76 -24.16 25.49
N ASP A 157 -2.40 -23.69 26.57
CA ASP A 157 -3.28 -24.49 27.42
C ASP A 157 -4.68 -24.66 26.80
N ALA A 158 -5.14 -25.91 26.78
CA ALA A 158 -6.32 -26.39 26.07
C ALA A 158 -7.64 -26.09 26.80
N ASP A 159 -7.62 -26.05 28.14
CA ASP A 159 -8.83 -26.09 28.97
C ASP A 159 -9.27 -24.69 29.47
N LEU A 160 -8.59 -23.63 29.04
CA LEU A 160 -8.97 -22.26 29.37
C LEU A 160 -10.22 -21.82 28.58
N CYS A 161 -11.15 -21.16 29.28
CA CYS A 161 -12.26 -20.45 28.62
C CYS A 161 -11.69 -19.42 27.62
N PRO A 162 -12.15 -19.41 26.36
CA PRO A 162 -11.69 -18.44 25.39
C PRO A 162 -12.01 -17.01 25.86
N GLN A 163 -10.98 -16.17 25.84
CA GLN A 163 -11.13 -14.73 26.01
C GLN A 163 -11.62 -14.14 24.69
N MET A 164 -12.31 -13.00 24.74
CA MET A 164 -12.67 -12.26 23.53
C MET A 164 -11.41 -11.81 22.79
N GLU A 165 -11.51 -11.74 21.46
CA GLU A 165 -10.44 -11.25 20.60
C GLU A 165 -10.03 -9.81 20.96
N THR A 166 -8.73 -9.54 21.02
CA THR A 166 -8.21 -8.18 21.26
C THR A 166 -7.70 -7.56 19.97
N ASP A 167 -7.67 -6.22 19.90
CA ASP A 167 -7.08 -5.50 18.76
C ASP A 167 -5.60 -5.87 18.54
N GLU A 168 -4.89 -6.19 19.63
CA GLU A 168 -3.50 -6.69 19.62
C GLU A 168 -3.41 -8.08 18.98
N ASP A 169 -4.34 -9.00 19.24
CA ASP A 169 -4.37 -10.33 18.62
C ASP A 169 -4.70 -10.25 17.12
N LYS A 170 -5.61 -9.35 16.73
CA LYS A 170 -5.87 -9.04 15.32
C LYS A 170 -4.62 -8.47 14.66
N HIS A 171 -4.00 -7.44 15.23
CA HIS A 171 -2.77 -6.80 14.72
C HIS A 171 -1.63 -7.81 14.52
N ARG A 172 -1.43 -8.73 15.48
CA ARG A 172 -0.45 -9.82 15.37
C ARG A 172 -0.77 -10.80 14.24
N LEU A 173 -2.04 -11.18 14.08
CA LEU A 173 -2.47 -12.02 12.97
C LEU A 173 -2.18 -11.33 11.64
N LEU A 174 -2.63 -10.08 11.48
CA LEU A 174 -2.40 -9.27 10.28
C LEU A 174 -0.91 -9.18 9.94
N GLN A 175 -0.04 -8.97 10.94
CA GLN A 175 1.41 -8.94 10.73
C GLN A 175 1.97 -10.28 10.23
N GLN A 176 1.48 -11.43 10.71
CA GLN A 176 1.94 -12.72 10.18
C GLN A 176 1.38 -12.98 8.77
N THR A 177 0.10 -12.69 8.52
CA THR A 177 -0.53 -12.91 7.22
C THR A 177 -0.04 -11.94 6.14
N GLN A 178 0.39 -10.73 6.46
CA GLN A 178 1.04 -9.83 5.49
C GLN A 178 2.35 -10.43 4.96
N ASN A 179 3.17 -11.00 5.85
CA ASN A 179 4.45 -11.61 5.47
C ASN A 179 4.28 -12.88 4.63
N VAL A 180 3.32 -13.73 5.00
CA VAL A 180 2.98 -14.95 4.25
C VAL A 180 2.28 -14.59 2.92
N GLY A 181 1.35 -13.63 2.97
CA GLY A 181 0.48 -13.21 1.85
C GLY A 181 1.21 -12.63 0.66
N ARG A 182 2.40 -12.04 0.87
CA ARG A 182 3.31 -11.61 -0.23
C ARG A 182 3.70 -12.75 -1.16
N ILE A 183 3.76 -13.98 -0.66
CA ILE A 183 4.24 -15.17 -1.40
C ILE A 183 3.12 -16.20 -1.60
N HIS A 184 2.14 -16.30 -0.71
CA HIS A 184 1.12 -17.34 -0.75
C HIS A 184 -0.28 -16.73 -0.73
N PRO A 185 -1.16 -17.04 -1.71
CA PRO A 185 -2.53 -16.56 -1.67
C PRO A 185 -3.28 -17.18 -0.49
N ILE A 186 -4.01 -16.33 0.23
CA ILE A 186 -4.83 -16.69 1.39
C ILE A 186 -6.30 -16.60 0.96
N PHE A 187 -6.94 -17.74 0.81
CA PHE A 187 -8.38 -17.85 0.58
C PHE A 187 -9.08 -18.00 1.93
N CYS A 188 -10.14 -17.24 2.15
CA CYS A 188 -10.91 -17.31 3.40
C CYS A 188 -12.34 -17.75 3.11
N ILE A 189 -12.80 -18.79 3.81
CA ILE A 189 -14.17 -19.31 3.77
C ILE A 189 -14.81 -18.98 5.13
N PRO A 190 -15.67 -17.93 5.20
CA PRO A 190 -16.36 -17.56 6.43
C PRO A 190 -17.38 -18.61 6.85
N VAL A 191 -17.37 -19.00 8.12
CA VAL A 191 -18.30 -19.98 8.70
C VAL A 191 -18.82 -19.56 10.08
N GLY A 192 -19.95 -20.13 10.49
CA GLY A 192 -20.67 -19.78 11.71
C GLY A 192 -21.72 -18.69 11.49
N GLN A 193 -22.50 -18.38 12.53
CA GLN A 193 -23.64 -17.45 12.42
C GLN A 193 -23.21 -15.97 12.26
N ASN A 194 -22.02 -15.60 12.74
CA ASN A 194 -21.52 -14.22 12.71
C ASN A 194 -19.99 -14.18 12.59
N PRO A 195 -19.42 -14.57 11.43
CA PRO A 195 -17.99 -14.45 11.17
C PRO A 195 -17.56 -12.98 11.13
N ASP A 196 -16.34 -12.69 11.59
CA ASP A 196 -15.68 -11.40 11.41
C ASP A 196 -15.18 -11.30 9.96
N LEU A 197 -16.12 -10.94 9.07
CA LEU A 197 -15.85 -10.70 7.65
C LEU A 197 -14.82 -9.58 7.45
N THR A 198 -14.72 -8.59 8.36
CA THR A 198 -13.73 -7.51 8.23
C THR A 198 -12.32 -8.03 8.44
N THR A 199 -12.10 -8.91 9.43
CA THR A 199 -10.81 -9.59 9.59
C THR A 199 -10.54 -10.50 8.39
N LEU A 200 -11.46 -11.41 8.04
CA LEU A 200 -11.25 -12.41 6.97
C LEU A 200 -11.02 -11.78 5.59
N ASP A 201 -11.75 -10.71 5.25
CA ASP A 201 -11.57 -9.99 3.99
C ASP A 201 -10.15 -9.41 3.91
N PHE A 202 -9.71 -8.71 4.97
CA PHE A 202 -8.35 -8.17 5.07
C PHE A 202 -7.26 -9.27 5.04
N LEU A 203 -7.49 -10.46 5.64
CA LEU A 203 -6.55 -11.59 5.51
C LEU A 203 -6.37 -12.02 4.04
N SER A 204 -7.46 -12.05 3.27
CA SER A 204 -7.41 -12.48 1.87
C SER A 204 -6.91 -11.37 0.93
N ALA A 205 -7.40 -10.14 1.08
CA ALA A 205 -7.12 -9.01 0.20
C ALA A 205 -5.68 -8.49 0.28
N GLN A 206 -5.00 -8.67 1.42
CA GLN A 206 -3.57 -8.34 1.54
C GLN A 206 -2.62 -9.40 0.92
N SER A 207 -3.17 -10.51 0.40
CA SER A 207 -2.39 -11.62 -0.14
C SER A 207 -2.44 -11.68 -1.67
N GLN A 208 -1.32 -12.08 -2.29
CA GLN A 208 -1.14 -12.09 -3.74
C GLN A 208 -2.03 -13.16 -4.42
N GLY A 209 -3.26 -12.76 -4.77
CA GLY A 209 -4.26 -13.62 -5.40
C GLY A 209 -5.28 -14.26 -4.44
N GLY A 210 -5.33 -13.85 -3.17
CA GLY A 210 -6.37 -14.29 -2.23
C GLY A 210 -7.73 -13.65 -2.51
N LYS A 211 -8.80 -14.31 -2.04
CA LYS A 211 -10.18 -13.79 -2.01
C LYS A 211 -11.01 -14.47 -0.92
N ILE A 212 -12.11 -13.84 -0.52
CA ILE A 212 -13.23 -14.53 0.13
C ILE A 212 -13.82 -15.56 -0.84
N VAL A 213 -14.21 -16.73 -0.33
CA VAL A 213 -14.95 -17.78 -1.04
C VAL A 213 -16.14 -18.19 -0.18
N HIS A 214 -17.37 -18.16 -0.71
CA HIS A 214 -18.53 -18.61 0.06
C HIS A 214 -18.59 -20.15 0.16
N VAL A 215 -19.21 -20.69 1.22
CA VAL A 215 -19.40 -22.14 1.42
C VAL A 215 -20.06 -22.81 0.20
N SER A 216 -21.06 -22.16 -0.39
CA SER A 216 -21.74 -22.59 -1.62
C SER A 216 -20.86 -22.58 -2.88
N GLU A 217 -19.73 -21.86 -2.86
CA GLU A 217 -18.78 -21.72 -3.96
C GLU A 217 -17.53 -22.57 -3.75
N ALA A 218 -17.37 -23.23 -2.60
CA ALA A 218 -16.20 -24.05 -2.27
C ALA A 218 -15.90 -25.11 -3.35
N ARG A 219 -16.94 -25.75 -3.89
CA ARG A 219 -16.82 -26.69 -5.02
C ARG A 219 -16.28 -26.02 -6.29
N GLN A 220 -16.67 -24.78 -6.58
CA GLN A 220 -16.15 -24.04 -7.74
C GLN A 220 -14.69 -23.64 -7.53
N PHE A 221 -14.35 -23.14 -6.34
CA PHE A 221 -12.97 -22.83 -5.97
C PHE A 221 -12.02 -24.04 -6.14
N ALA A 222 -12.48 -25.26 -5.86
CA ALA A 222 -11.71 -26.47 -6.11
C ALA A 222 -11.39 -26.74 -7.59
N LYS A 223 -12.22 -26.24 -8.53
CA LYS A 223 -11.92 -26.30 -9.97
C LYS A 223 -10.88 -25.27 -10.43
N TYR A 224 -10.46 -24.31 -9.59
CA TYR A 224 -9.68 -23.16 -10.05
C TYR A 224 -8.38 -23.57 -10.76
N SER A 225 -7.74 -24.67 -10.35
CA SER A 225 -6.58 -25.26 -11.05
C SER A 225 -6.91 -25.83 -12.44
N LYS A 226 -8.09 -26.45 -12.62
CA LYS A 226 -8.59 -26.90 -13.93
C LYS A 226 -8.90 -25.72 -14.85
N ASN A 227 -9.50 -24.68 -14.29
CA ASN A 227 -9.79 -23.43 -14.99
C ASN A 227 -8.48 -22.72 -15.36
N MET A 228 -7.43 -22.83 -14.54
CA MET A 228 -6.07 -22.36 -14.83
C MET A 228 -5.38 -23.16 -15.96
N ILE A 229 -5.45 -24.50 -15.92
CA ILE A 229 -4.97 -25.37 -17.01
C ILE A 229 -5.74 -25.12 -18.33
N THR A 230 -6.97 -24.62 -18.26
CA THR A 230 -7.77 -24.22 -19.43
C THR A 230 -7.31 -22.86 -19.95
N ALA A 231 -7.20 -21.86 -19.07
CA ALA A 231 -6.69 -20.53 -19.37
C ALA A 231 -5.27 -20.53 -19.96
N SER A 232 -4.39 -21.45 -19.52
CA SER A 232 -3.00 -21.55 -20.00
C SER A 232 -2.91 -22.02 -21.46
N LYS A 233 -3.97 -22.65 -21.97
CA LYS A 233 -4.07 -23.12 -23.36
C LYS A 233 -4.67 -22.09 -24.29
N LEU A 234 -5.13 -20.94 -23.79
CA LEU A 234 -5.73 -19.87 -24.61
C LEU A 234 -4.66 -19.03 -25.30
N SER A 235 -4.98 -18.49 -26.46
CA SER A 235 -4.11 -17.59 -27.22
C SER A 235 -4.82 -16.25 -27.38
N PHE A 236 -4.39 -15.26 -26.60
CA PHE A 236 -5.01 -13.95 -26.49
C PHE A 236 -3.97 -12.89 -26.10
N THR A 237 -4.29 -11.62 -26.37
CA THR A 237 -3.52 -10.46 -25.92
C THR A 237 -4.47 -9.54 -25.16
N ILE A 238 -4.11 -9.17 -23.93
CA ILE A 238 -4.83 -8.15 -23.17
C ILE A 238 -4.39 -6.77 -23.67
N GLU A 239 -5.34 -5.94 -24.07
CA GLU A 239 -5.09 -4.56 -24.51
C GLU A 239 -5.76 -3.51 -23.61
N ASN A 240 -6.68 -3.91 -22.71
CA ASN A 240 -7.45 -3.02 -21.83
C ASN A 240 -8.34 -2.04 -22.62
N ASP A 241 -8.81 -2.45 -23.81
CA ASP A 241 -9.71 -1.69 -24.68
C ASP A 241 -11.20 -1.86 -24.31
N GLY A 242 -11.49 -2.70 -23.31
CA GLY A 242 -12.83 -3.10 -22.88
C GLY A 242 -13.33 -4.42 -23.49
N ASN A 243 -12.66 -4.94 -24.53
CA ASN A 243 -13.08 -6.13 -25.27
C ASN A 243 -12.33 -7.40 -24.82
N ASP A 244 -11.41 -7.31 -23.85
CA ASP A 244 -10.58 -8.44 -23.39
C ASP A 244 -11.40 -9.67 -22.98
N LYS A 245 -12.57 -9.49 -22.36
CA LYS A 245 -13.46 -10.61 -22.03
C LYS A 245 -13.99 -11.31 -23.29
N GLU A 246 -14.44 -10.57 -24.29
CA GLU A 246 -14.91 -11.14 -25.56
C GLU A 246 -13.78 -11.85 -26.31
N ARG A 247 -12.56 -11.30 -26.28
CA ARG A 247 -11.36 -11.92 -26.85
C ARG A 247 -10.99 -13.24 -26.16
N ILE A 248 -11.02 -13.27 -24.83
CA ILE A 248 -10.75 -14.48 -24.03
C ILE A 248 -11.84 -15.54 -24.30
N MET A 249 -13.12 -15.16 -24.30
CA MET A 249 -14.23 -16.08 -24.61
C MET A 249 -14.17 -16.61 -26.05
N THR A 250 -13.81 -15.77 -27.02
CA THR A 250 -13.59 -16.18 -28.42
C THR A 250 -12.43 -17.18 -28.52
N SER A 251 -11.32 -16.92 -27.82
CA SER A 251 -10.18 -17.84 -27.75
C SER A 251 -10.58 -19.19 -27.12
N LEU A 252 -11.38 -19.16 -26.05
CA LEU A 252 -11.91 -20.34 -25.36
C LEU A 252 -12.79 -21.21 -26.29
N VAL A 253 -13.78 -20.62 -26.94
CA VAL A 253 -14.68 -21.33 -27.87
C VAL A 253 -13.92 -21.89 -29.08
N CYS A 254 -12.98 -21.13 -29.65
CA CYS A 254 -12.15 -21.61 -30.75
C CYS A 254 -11.16 -22.72 -30.34
N LYS A 255 -10.76 -22.79 -29.07
CA LYS A 255 -9.80 -23.79 -28.56
C LYS A 255 -10.47 -25.06 -28.03
N PHE A 256 -11.71 -24.95 -27.55
CA PHE A 256 -12.48 -26.02 -26.92
C PHE A 256 -13.95 -26.05 -27.41
N PRO A 257 -14.20 -26.28 -28.71
CA PRO A 257 -15.54 -26.15 -29.29
C PRO A 257 -16.56 -27.17 -28.75
N ASP A 258 -16.10 -28.34 -28.28
CA ASP A 258 -16.92 -29.43 -27.75
C ASP A 258 -17.05 -29.42 -26.21
N SER A 259 -16.54 -28.38 -25.53
CA SER A 259 -16.52 -28.30 -24.06
C SER A 259 -17.62 -27.38 -23.50
N GLU A 260 -18.42 -27.92 -22.59
CA GLU A 260 -19.36 -27.11 -21.80
C GLU A 260 -18.65 -26.47 -20.58
N PHE A 261 -18.82 -25.16 -20.43
CA PHE A 261 -18.34 -24.38 -19.28
C PHE A 261 -19.52 -23.72 -18.58
N SER A 262 -19.59 -23.76 -17.25
CA SER A 262 -20.57 -22.98 -16.51
C SER A 262 -20.18 -21.50 -16.47
N GLN A 263 -21.12 -20.60 -16.19
CA GLN A 263 -20.83 -19.16 -16.07
C GLN A 263 -19.71 -18.89 -15.04
N MET A 264 -19.65 -19.65 -13.95
CA MET A 264 -18.58 -19.52 -12.96
C MET A 264 -17.22 -19.99 -13.50
N ASP A 265 -17.19 -21.02 -14.34
CA ASP A 265 -15.94 -21.45 -15.01
C ASP A 265 -15.45 -20.39 -16.00
N LEU A 266 -16.37 -19.73 -16.72
CA LEU A 266 -16.02 -18.61 -17.62
C LEU A 266 -15.48 -17.40 -16.85
N ASP A 267 -16.04 -17.09 -15.67
CA ASP A 267 -15.62 -15.97 -14.84
C ASP A 267 -14.28 -16.26 -14.12
N ASP A 268 -14.04 -17.48 -13.65
CA ASP A 268 -12.72 -17.94 -13.17
C ASP A 268 -11.66 -17.85 -14.27
N ILE A 269 -11.93 -18.39 -15.47
CA ILE A 269 -11.00 -18.35 -16.62
C ILE A 269 -10.67 -16.90 -16.97
N PHE A 270 -11.66 -16.01 -16.98
CA PHE A 270 -11.45 -14.59 -17.20
C PHE A 270 -10.59 -13.95 -16.09
N GLU A 271 -10.88 -14.21 -14.81
CA GLU A 271 -10.08 -13.71 -13.68
C GLU A 271 -8.61 -14.16 -13.80
N ILE A 272 -8.37 -15.44 -14.07
CA ILE A 272 -7.04 -16.03 -14.20
C ILE A 272 -6.28 -15.40 -15.38
N CYS A 273 -6.93 -15.24 -16.53
CA CYS A 273 -6.35 -14.57 -17.70
C CYS A 273 -5.99 -13.11 -17.39
N SER A 274 -6.91 -12.33 -16.81
CA SER A 274 -6.68 -10.92 -16.43
C SER A 274 -5.63 -10.76 -15.34
N ARG A 275 -5.42 -11.77 -14.49
CA ARG A 275 -4.44 -11.77 -13.39
C ARG A 275 -3.17 -12.57 -13.69
N LYS A 276 -2.84 -12.86 -14.96
CA LYS A 276 -1.65 -13.64 -15.37
C LYS A 276 -0.33 -13.23 -14.66
N PRO A 277 -0.02 -11.95 -14.39
CA PRO A 277 1.17 -11.57 -13.62
C PRO A 277 1.26 -12.17 -12.21
N LEU A 278 0.13 -12.46 -11.55
CA LEU A 278 0.11 -13.09 -10.22
C LEU A 278 0.60 -14.54 -10.22
N TYR A 279 0.72 -15.16 -11.39
CA TYR A 279 1.16 -16.55 -11.55
C TYR A 279 2.52 -16.62 -12.26
N CYS A 280 3.37 -15.60 -12.02
CA CYS A 280 4.78 -15.58 -12.36
C CYS A 280 5.59 -16.56 -11.48
N SER A 281 6.79 -16.95 -11.93
CA SER A 281 7.65 -17.86 -11.16
C SER A 281 8.11 -17.21 -9.86
N TYR A 282 8.37 -18.01 -8.83
CA TYR A 282 8.91 -17.52 -7.55
C TYR A 282 10.21 -16.72 -7.73
N ALA A 283 11.01 -17.05 -8.74
CA ALA A 283 12.25 -16.34 -9.08
C ALA A 283 12.01 -14.97 -9.75
N ASP A 284 10.83 -14.71 -10.31
CA ASP A 284 10.45 -13.40 -10.85
C ASP A 284 9.76 -12.56 -9.76
N LEU A 285 8.85 -13.16 -8.99
CA LEU A 285 8.22 -12.54 -7.82
C LEU A 285 9.26 -12.00 -6.82
N LEU A 286 10.34 -12.73 -6.56
CA LEU A 286 11.42 -12.25 -5.69
C LEU A 286 12.12 -11.01 -6.24
N LYS A 287 12.26 -10.84 -7.56
CA LYS A 287 12.85 -9.62 -8.15
C LYS A 287 11.95 -8.42 -7.92
N GLU A 288 10.64 -8.59 -8.09
CA GLU A 288 9.66 -7.53 -7.82
C GLU A 288 9.70 -7.11 -6.33
N ILE A 289 9.74 -8.08 -5.42
CA ILE A 289 9.87 -7.86 -3.96
C ILE A 289 11.22 -7.24 -3.57
N GLU A 290 12.31 -7.53 -4.29
CA GLU A 290 13.63 -6.91 -4.08
C GLU A 290 13.69 -5.48 -4.64
N ASP A 291 13.15 -5.23 -5.84
CA ASP A 291 13.09 -3.89 -6.46
C ASP A 291 12.22 -2.92 -5.64
N GLU A 292 11.08 -3.37 -5.07
CA GLU A 292 10.29 -2.61 -4.09
C GLU A 292 11.12 -2.19 -2.86
N GLN A 293 12.02 -3.05 -2.39
CA GLN A 293 12.87 -2.77 -1.23
C GLN A 293 14.08 -1.89 -1.58
N GLU A 294 14.59 -1.95 -2.80
CA GLU A 294 15.66 -1.07 -3.30
C GLU A 294 15.16 0.35 -3.61
N LEU A 295 13.86 0.52 -3.88
CA LEU A 295 13.18 1.80 -4.10
C LEU A 295 13.46 2.85 -3.02
N TYR A 296 13.71 2.40 -1.77
CA TYR A 296 13.93 3.23 -0.59
C TYR A 296 15.41 3.27 -0.12
N LYS A 297 16.38 2.91 -0.98
CA LYS A 297 17.82 2.92 -0.63
C LYS A 297 18.60 3.99 -1.40
N GLU A 298 19.35 4.81 -0.68
CA GLU A 298 20.19 5.86 -1.26
C GLU A 298 21.54 5.32 -1.71
N ARG A 299 21.75 5.28 -3.04
CA ARG A 299 22.94 4.69 -3.66
C ARG A 299 23.97 5.71 -4.18
N ASP A 300 23.58 6.94 -4.49
CA ASP A 300 24.46 8.00 -5.04
C ASP A 300 24.35 9.29 -4.21
N PRO A 301 25.44 9.76 -3.56
CA PRO A 301 25.47 11.02 -2.79
C PRO A 301 25.18 12.29 -3.60
N ASN A 302 25.22 12.24 -4.94
CA ASN A 302 24.94 13.39 -5.81
C ASN A 302 23.44 13.54 -6.15
N MET A 303 22.62 12.55 -5.79
CA MET A 303 21.19 12.55 -6.08
C MET A 303 20.39 13.26 -4.97
N PRO A 304 19.22 13.86 -5.29
CA PRO A 304 18.28 14.38 -4.31
C PRO A 304 17.92 13.32 -3.27
N PRO A 305 18.15 13.59 -1.96
CA PRO A 305 17.88 12.60 -0.92
C PRO A 305 16.38 12.26 -0.82
N LEU A 306 16.02 11.01 -0.52
CA LEU A 306 14.62 10.56 -0.33
C LEU A 306 13.82 11.48 0.63
N GLY A 307 12.54 11.69 0.31
CA GLY A 307 11.70 12.67 1.01
C GLY A 307 11.99 14.14 0.67
N SER A 308 12.86 14.42 -0.31
CA SER A 308 13.01 15.74 -0.92
C SER A 308 11.76 16.11 -1.73
N ARG A 309 11.30 17.35 -1.60
CA ARG A 309 10.22 17.89 -2.43
C ARG A 309 10.76 18.32 -3.80
N VAL A 310 9.98 18.11 -4.86
CA VAL A 310 10.39 18.38 -6.24
C VAL A 310 9.28 19.06 -7.06
N LYS A 311 9.68 19.67 -8.18
CA LYS A 311 8.79 20.19 -9.22
C LYS A 311 9.39 20.03 -10.61
N ARG A 312 8.59 20.31 -11.65
CA ARG A 312 9.01 20.23 -13.07
C ARG A 312 10.26 21.09 -13.30
N GLY A 313 11.30 20.46 -13.85
CA GLY A 313 12.62 21.01 -14.11
C GLY A 313 12.83 21.44 -15.56
N ARG A 314 14.07 21.76 -15.92
CA ARG A 314 14.42 22.38 -17.21
C ARG A 314 14.21 21.45 -18.42
N ASP A 315 14.33 20.14 -18.21
CA ASP A 315 14.27 19.11 -19.26
C ASP A 315 12.91 18.39 -19.29
N TRP A 316 11.91 18.88 -18.53
CA TRP A 316 10.58 18.28 -18.45
C TRP A 316 9.93 18.19 -19.85
N GLN A 317 9.85 16.95 -20.34
CA GLN A 317 9.34 16.59 -21.67
C GLN A 317 8.07 15.73 -21.61
N TRP A 318 7.61 15.43 -20.39
CA TRP A 318 6.52 14.49 -20.12
C TRP A 318 5.19 15.25 -20.06
N GLY A 319 4.08 14.58 -20.37
CA GLY A 319 2.75 15.16 -20.21
C GLY A 319 2.34 15.22 -18.73
N ASP A 320 1.05 15.19 -18.47
CA ASP A 320 0.52 14.78 -17.16
C ASP A 320 0.47 13.24 -17.06
N GLN A 321 1.57 12.55 -17.41
CA GLN A 321 1.76 11.10 -17.25
C GLN A 321 3.23 10.62 -17.41
N ASP A 322 3.48 9.31 -17.34
CA ASP A 322 4.62 8.70 -16.63
C ASP A 322 5.00 7.27 -17.10
N LYS A 323 6.25 6.82 -16.83
CA LYS A 323 6.72 5.41 -16.73
C LYS A 323 8.24 5.27 -16.40
N TYR A 324 8.70 4.03 -16.18
CA TYR A 324 9.99 3.62 -15.60
C TYR A 324 11.28 4.03 -16.34
N GLY A 325 12.41 4.06 -15.62
CA GLY A 325 13.77 4.23 -16.17
C GLY A 325 14.91 3.80 -15.20
N PRO A 326 16.13 3.53 -15.71
CA PRO A 326 17.27 2.97 -14.94
C PRO A 326 18.07 4.03 -14.15
N ALA A 327 19.35 3.79 -13.85
CA ALA A 327 20.21 4.72 -13.11
C ALA A 327 20.25 6.14 -13.70
N GLY A 328 20.24 7.16 -12.82
CA GLY A 328 20.05 8.57 -13.19
C GLY A 328 18.57 9.00 -13.28
N TRP A 329 17.66 8.20 -12.73
CA TRP A 329 16.24 8.52 -12.58
C TRP A 329 15.84 8.49 -11.09
N LEU A 330 14.79 9.25 -10.75
CA LEU A 330 14.24 9.40 -9.39
C LEU A 330 12.77 8.98 -9.37
N HIS A 331 12.38 8.27 -8.31
CA HIS A 331 11.01 7.85 -8.02
C HIS A 331 10.26 8.92 -7.20
N ILE A 332 9.15 9.44 -7.72
CA ILE A 332 8.46 10.65 -7.24
C ILE A 332 6.95 10.42 -7.10
N GLU A 333 6.40 10.65 -5.91
CA GLU A 333 4.96 10.82 -5.68
C GLU A 333 4.57 12.31 -5.82
N TRP A 334 3.42 12.61 -6.43
CA TRP A 334 2.93 13.99 -6.59
C TRP A 334 1.71 14.28 -5.71
N ASP A 335 1.75 15.40 -4.97
CA ASP A 335 0.74 15.81 -3.96
C ASP A 335 -0.74 15.74 -4.42
N ARG A 336 -1.02 15.92 -5.71
CA ARG A 336 -2.38 15.91 -6.26
C ARG A 336 -2.89 14.53 -6.68
N ASN A 337 -1.98 13.58 -6.88
CA ASN A 337 -2.26 12.19 -7.28
C ASN A 337 -1.63 11.25 -6.24
N ALA A 338 -1.86 11.51 -4.95
CA ALA A 338 -1.26 10.76 -3.87
C ALA A 338 -1.64 9.26 -3.96
N GLY A 339 -0.63 8.38 -3.87
CA GLY A 339 -0.74 6.95 -4.17
C GLY A 339 -0.21 6.55 -5.55
N ASN A 340 -0.05 7.48 -6.49
CA ASN A 340 0.63 7.23 -7.76
C ASN A 340 2.06 7.79 -7.74
N SER A 341 3.02 6.99 -8.21
CA SER A 341 4.45 7.30 -8.09
C SER A 341 5.26 6.92 -9.34
N TYR A 342 6.12 7.84 -9.78
CA TYR A 342 6.58 7.93 -11.17
C TYR A 342 8.07 8.24 -11.29
N HIS A 343 8.69 7.84 -12.41
CA HIS A 343 10.14 7.94 -12.61
C HIS A 343 10.52 9.11 -13.54
N TYR A 344 11.51 9.93 -13.15
CA TYR A 344 11.98 11.09 -13.93
C TYR A 344 13.51 11.22 -13.92
N ARG A 345 14.12 11.71 -15.00
CA ARG A 345 15.60 11.84 -15.11
C ARG A 345 16.14 12.97 -14.24
N TYR A 346 17.26 12.70 -13.56
CA TYR A 346 18.02 13.70 -12.80
C TYR A 346 19.52 13.40 -12.86
N GLY A 347 20.31 14.36 -13.34
CA GLY A 347 21.77 14.29 -13.37
C GLY A 347 22.37 13.83 -14.70
N SER A 348 23.65 13.42 -14.64
CA SER A 348 24.45 12.99 -15.78
C SER A 348 24.45 11.47 -15.89
N ASN A 349 24.21 10.94 -17.09
CA ASN A 349 24.50 9.53 -17.42
C ASN A 349 25.80 9.50 -18.24
N SER A 350 26.68 8.53 -18.01
CA SER A 350 28.08 8.50 -18.49
C SER A 350 28.28 8.44 -20.01
N ARG A 351 27.20 8.54 -20.81
CA ARG A 351 27.20 8.61 -22.28
C ARG A 351 26.20 9.64 -22.85
N ALA A 352 25.61 10.53 -22.04
CA ALA A 352 24.59 11.48 -22.49
C ALA A 352 24.68 12.86 -21.81
N LYS A 353 24.11 13.89 -22.44
CA LYS A 353 23.94 15.23 -21.83
C LYS A 353 23.06 15.14 -20.58
N ASP A 354 23.42 15.88 -19.53
CA ASP A 354 22.69 15.91 -18.26
C ASP A 354 21.21 16.25 -18.45
N LYS A 355 20.35 15.50 -17.78
CA LYS A 355 18.89 15.68 -17.81
C LYS A 355 18.36 15.96 -16.41
N PHE A 356 17.68 17.10 -16.27
CA PHE A 356 17.00 17.50 -15.04
C PHE A 356 15.53 17.72 -15.39
N ASP A 357 14.81 16.60 -15.52
CA ASP A 357 13.37 16.61 -15.77
C ASP A 357 12.63 17.21 -14.58
N ILE A 358 13.16 17.02 -13.37
CA ILE A 358 12.68 17.61 -12.13
C ILE A 358 13.77 18.44 -11.45
N MET A 359 13.37 19.30 -10.52
CA MET A 359 14.24 20.08 -9.64
C MET A 359 13.72 20.06 -8.20
N VAL A 360 14.61 20.08 -7.22
CA VAL A 360 14.26 20.17 -5.79
C VAL A 360 13.60 21.52 -5.48
N CYS A 361 12.67 21.55 -4.53
CA CYS A 361 12.03 22.78 -4.03
C CYS A 361 11.86 22.76 -2.51
N ASP A 362 11.74 23.95 -1.91
CA ASP A 362 11.46 24.15 -0.48
C ASP A 362 9.95 24.32 -0.19
N GLU A 363 9.10 23.97 -1.16
CA GLU A 363 7.64 24.06 -1.03
C GLU A 363 7.15 22.89 -0.16
N PRO A 364 6.38 23.12 0.93
CA PRO A 364 5.95 22.06 1.85
C PRO A 364 4.76 21.27 1.29
N ARG A 365 4.57 20.01 1.72
CA ARG A 365 3.38 19.23 1.34
C ARG A 365 2.18 19.69 2.15
N ILE A 366 1.07 19.93 1.47
CA ILE A 366 -0.22 20.26 2.09
C ILE A 366 -1.08 18.99 2.04
N LEU A 367 -1.56 18.53 3.19
CA LEU A 367 -2.48 17.40 3.29
C LEU A 367 -3.91 17.85 2.97
N ASP A 368 -4.65 17.02 2.23
CA ASP A 368 -6.07 17.24 1.91
C ASP A 368 -6.96 16.32 2.77
N ASN A 369 -7.00 15.01 2.46
CA ASN A 369 -7.75 14.00 3.22
C ASN A 369 -6.87 12.89 3.85
N GLN A 370 -5.54 13.00 3.79
CA GLN A 370 -4.60 11.99 4.31
C GLN A 370 -4.15 12.32 5.75
N PHE A 371 -4.04 11.31 6.62
CA PHE A 371 -3.52 11.50 7.99
C PHE A 371 -2.03 11.86 8.03
N ILE A 372 -1.21 11.26 7.16
CA ILE A 372 0.20 11.58 6.94
C ILE A 372 0.62 11.10 5.53
N ALA A 373 1.67 11.67 4.94
CA ALA A 373 2.12 11.29 3.59
C ALA A 373 3.62 11.60 3.35
N LEU A 374 4.16 11.15 2.20
CA LEU A 374 5.56 11.40 1.82
C LEU A 374 5.85 12.89 1.61
N GLY A 375 6.93 13.39 2.20
CA GLY A 375 7.28 14.82 2.18
C GLY A 375 6.51 15.69 3.17
N CYS A 376 5.72 15.10 4.09
CA CYS A 376 5.19 15.80 5.25
C CYS A 376 6.31 16.17 6.24
N LEU A 377 6.12 17.31 6.92
CA LEU A 377 7.02 17.77 7.98
C LEU A 377 6.50 17.33 9.35
N VAL A 378 7.39 16.80 10.19
CA VAL A 378 7.05 16.23 11.50
C VAL A 378 8.02 16.63 12.60
N THR A 379 7.54 16.62 13.85
CA THR A 379 8.31 16.76 15.09
C THR A 379 8.10 15.52 15.98
N ARG A 380 8.89 15.41 17.06
CA ARG A 380 8.57 14.48 18.16
C ARG A 380 7.16 14.74 18.70
N GLY A 381 6.36 13.67 18.82
CA GLY A 381 4.99 13.68 19.32
C GLY A 381 4.88 13.25 20.79
N PRO A 382 3.65 13.11 21.33
CA PRO A 382 3.41 12.89 22.76
C PRO A 382 3.93 11.56 23.32
N ASP A 383 4.04 10.49 22.52
CA ASP A 383 4.55 9.18 22.97
C ASP A 383 6.06 8.99 22.75
N TRP A 384 6.77 10.04 22.31
CA TRP A 384 8.18 9.94 21.90
C TRP A 384 9.12 9.45 23.01
N GLN A 385 9.69 8.26 22.81
CA GLN A 385 10.58 7.57 23.74
C GLN A 385 12.06 7.53 23.30
N TYR A 386 12.42 8.15 22.17
CA TYR A 386 13.68 7.86 21.45
C TYR A 386 14.85 8.81 21.76
N GLY A 387 14.79 9.57 22.86
CA GLY A 387 15.81 10.55 23.23
C GLY A 387 15.92 11.69 22.21
N ASP A 388 17.13 12.03 21.76
CA ASP A 388 17.37 13.08 20.77
C ASP A 388 17.75 12.53 19.38
N GLN A 389 17.10 11.44 18.93
CA GLN A 389 17.31 10.88 17.58
C GLN A 389 16.84 11.80 16.44
N ASP A 390 15.97 12.76 16.74
CA ASP A 390 15.61 13.89 15.87
C ASP A 390 16.68 14.99 15.80
N GLY A 391 17.68 14.94 16.71
CA GLY A 391 18.69 15.98 16.91
C GLY A 391 18.38 16.96 18.06
N GLY A 392 17.32 16.72 18.83
CA GLY A 392 16.87 17.55 19.95
C GLY A 392 15.48 18.16 19.71
N ALA A 393 14.78 18.54 20.79
CA ALA A 393 13.42 19.09 20.72
C ALA A 393 13.33 20.32 19.80
N GLY A 394 12.25 20.38 19.01
CA GLY A 394 12.01 21.44 18.01
C GLY A 394 12.76 21.25 16.67
N ASN A 395 13.48 20.13 16.47
CA ASN A 395 13.92 19.75 15.13
C ASN A 395 12.77 19.18 14.32
N ILE A 396 12.70 19.58 13.04
CA ILE A 396 11.71 19.10 12.09
C ILE A 396 12.36 18.03 11.19
N GLY A 397 11.61 16.98 10.89
CA GLY A 397 12.00 15.93 9.95
C GLY A 397 11.08 15.89 8.73
N SER A 398 11.53 15.24 7.65
CA SER A 398 10.71 14.96 6.46
C SER A 398 10.37 13.48 6.39
N VAL A 399 9.09 13.15 6.20
CA VAL A 399 8.64 11.78 5.96
C VAL A 399 9.12 11.29 4.59
N PHE A 400 9.71 10.10 4.52
CA PHE A 400 10.15 9.49 3.25
C PHE A 400 9.63 8.06 3.00
N GLN A 401 8.99 7.44 4.00
CA GLN A 401 8.18 6.23 3.83
C GLN A 401 7.03 6.24 4.84
N VAL A 402 5.86 5.75 4.47
CA VAL A 402 4.73 5.46 5.36
C VAL A 402 4.34 4.02 5.11
N ALA A 403 4.39 3.18 6.13
CA ALA A 403 3.89 1.81 6.08
C ALA A 403 2.42 1.76 6.55
N GLU A 404 1.64 0.87 5.95
CA GLU A 404 0.19 0.76 6.14
C GLU A 404 -0.22 0.50 7.60
N ASN A 405 0.66 -0.13 8.38
CA ASN A 405 0.46 -0.39 9.80
C ASN A 405 0.63 0.86 10.71
N GLY A 406 1.00 2.02 10.15
CA GLY A 406 1.26 3.24 10.92
C GLY A 406 2.70 3.39 11.42
N ILE A 407 3.66 2.64 10.87
CA ILE A 407 5.10 2.94 11.02
C ILE A 407 5.52 3.94 9.95
N VAL A 408 6.20 5.02 10.35
CA VAL A 408 6.58 6.13 9.48
C VAL A 408 8.09 6.34 9.55
N HIS A 409 8.74 6.37 8.38
CA HIS A 409 10.18 6.59 8.26
C HIS A 409 10.44 8.07 8.00
N VAL A 410 11.22 8.67 8.91
CA VAL A 410 11.49 10.09 8.96
C VAL A 410 12.98 10.35 8.81
N ARG A 411 13.27 11.43 8.09
CA ARG A 411 14.59 11.99 7.91
C ARG A 411 14.81 13.19 8.80
N TRP A 412 15.84 13.14 9.62
CA TRP A 412 16.32 14.24 10.45
C TRP A 412 17.67 14.74 9.94
N GLN A 413 18.20 15.83 10.52
CA GLN A 413 19.54 16.33 10.18
C GLN A 413 20.67 15.31 10.44
N ARG A 414 20.41 14.27 11.22
CA ARG A 414 21.41 13.27 11.65
C ARG A 414 21.05 11.84 11.21
N GLY A 415 20.37 11.72 10.08
CA GLY A 415 20.08 10.44 9.42
C GLY A 415 18.60 10.08 9.43
N GLN A 416 18.34 8.78 9.28
CA GLN A 416 17.03 8.20 8.99
C GLN A 416 16.61 7.25 10.11
N LYS A 417 15.34 7.30 10.52
CA LYS A 417 14.76 6.44 11.58
C LYS A 417 13.26 6.20 11.33
N GLN A 418 12.71 5.18 11.99
CA GLN A 418 11.29 4.81 11.91
C GLN A 418 10.60 5.00 13.27
N TYR A 419 9.32 5.39 13.25
CA TYR A 419 8.53 5.80 14.42
C TYR A 419 7.06 5.40 14.27
N ARG A 420 6.29 5.35 15.36
CA ARG A 420 4.85 5.06 15.32
C ARG A 420 4.02 6.33 15.10
N PHE A 421 3.03 6.24 14.22
CA PHE A 421 2.01 7.25 13.98
C PHE A 421 0.66 6.53 13.86
N GLY A 422 0.15 6.05 14.99
CA GLY A 422 -1.08 5.25 15.11
C GLY A 422 -0.84 3.76 15.40
N TYR A 423 0.33 3.22 15.02
CA TYR A 423 0.76 1.85 15.40
C TYR A 423 0.75 1.68 16.92
N GLU A 424 0.18 0.59 17.46
CA GLU A 424 -0.08 0.36 18.90
C GLU A 424 -0.93 1.47 19.59
N GLY A 425 -1.65 2.30 18.81
CA GLY A 425 -2.32 3.49 19.31
C GLY A 425 -1.35 4.59 19.76
N LYS A 426 -0.10 4.58 19.29
CA LYS A 426 0.99 5.46 19.73
C LYS A 426 1.36 6.52 18.70
N MET A 427 1.51 7.75 19.19
CA MET A 427 1.85 8.93 18.40
C MET A 427 3.25 9.40 18.79
N ASP A 428 4.27 8.69 18.29
CA ASP A 428 5.67 9.07 18.46
C ASP A 428 5.99 10.34 17.66
N LEU A 429 5.24 10.64 16.59
CA LEU A 429 5.38 11.83 15.74
C LEU A 429 4.15 12.73 15.83
N GLU A 430 4.37 14.03 15.62
CA GLU A 430 3.33 15.04 15.40
C GLU A 430 3.59 15.75 14.06
N ILE A 431 2.53 16.15 13.34
CA ILE A 431 2.65 16.84 12.05
C ILE A 431 2.76 18.34 12.26
N CYS A 432 3.82 18.93 11.70
CA CYS A 432 4.02 20.37 11.71
C CYS A 432 3.08 21.04 10.69
N ASP A 433 2.30 22.04 11.11
CA ASP A 433 1.78 23.04 10.16
C ASP A 433 2.99 23.74 9.51
N PRO A 434 3.23 23.59 8.19
CA PRO A 434 4.42 24.15 7.56
C PRO A 434 4.34 25.68 7.37
N PHE A 435 3.18 26.29 7.63
CA PHE A 435 2.97 27.74 7.56
C PHE A 435 2.93 28.41 8.94
N SER A 436 3.04 27.64 10.03
CA SER A 436 3.17 28.17 11.39
C SER A 436 4.46 28.98 11.51
N LYS A 437 4.46 30.04 12.33
CA LYS A 437 5.66 30.85 12.57
C LYS A 437 6.81 30.01 13.12
N GLU A 438 6.49 29.16 14.09
CA GLU A 438 7.43 28.29 14.79
C GLU A 438 8.06 27.26 13.85
N SER A 439 7.28 26.66 12.95
CA SER A 439 7.79 25.77 11.90
C SER A 439 8.70 26.52 10.94
N VAL A 440 8.27 27.67 10.43
CA VAL A 440 9.01 28.48 9.46
C VAL A 440 10.31 29.05 10.04
N GLU A 441 10.34 29.40 11.32
CA GLU A 441 11.54 29.86 12.02
C GLU A 441 12.48 28.70 12.37
N SER A 442 11.94 27.56 12.82
CA SER A 442 12.73 26.34 13.09
C SER A 442 13.40 25.83 11.83
N LEU A 443 12.68 25.72 10.70
CA LEU A 443 13.24 25.35 9.39
C LEU A 443 14.38 26.30 8.97
N LYS A 444 14.20 27.62 9.08
CA LYS A 444 15.26 28.60 8.74
C LYS A 444 16.51 28.40 9.60
N VAL A 445 16.34 28.22 10.90
CA VAL A 445 17.46 27.96 11.83
C VAL A 445 18.12 26.62 11.51
N GLN A 446 17.34 25.59 11.15
CA GLN A 446 17.80 24.26 10.79
C GLN A 446 18.62 24.28 9.48
N MET A 447 18.14 24.98 8.45
CA MET A 447 18.86 25.22 7.19
C MET A 447 20.15 26.03 7.41
N GLN A 448 20.12 27.08 8.24
CA GLN A 448 21.32 27.86 8.59
C GLN A 448 22.36 27.02 9.32
N LYS A 449 21.95 26.19 10.29
CA LYS A 449 22.81 25.21 10.97
C LYS A 449 23.42 24.21 9.99
N ALA A 450 22.64 23.69 9.04
CA ALA A 450 23.13 22.78 8.00
C ALA A 450 24.19 23.44 7.12
N ALA A 451 23.94 24.65 6.60
CA ALA A 451 24.91 25.40 5.80
C ALA A 451 26.20 25.74 6.58
N LEU A 452 26.08 26.08 7.86
CA LEU A 452 27.23 26.33 8.74
C LEU A 452 28.05 25.05 9.03
N ASN A 453 27.40 23.90 9.14
CA ASN A 453 28.08 22.62 9.31
C ASN A 453 28.77 22.19 8.01
N TYR A 454 28.09 22.28 6.87
CA TYR A 454 28.67 22.01 5.55
C TYR A 454 29.89 22.88 5.27
N ALA A 455 29.86 24.17 5.64
CA ALA A 455 31.01 25.07 5.54
C ALA A 455 32.17 24.71 6.51
N LYS A 456 31.90 24.04 7.63
CA LYS A 456 32.93 23.51 8.54
C LYS A 456 33.51 22.19 8.06
N GLU A 457 32.67 21.29 7.57
CA GLU A 457 33.07 19.98 7.02
C GLU A 457 33.87 20.14 5.72
N SER A 458 33.46 21.08 4.85
CA SER A 458 34.26 21.51 3.70
C SER A 458 35.65 22.00 4.13
N LYS A 459 35.74 22.87 5.15
CA LYS A 459 37.05 23.31 5.69
C LYS A 459 37.84 22.18 6.34
N ALA A 460 37.21 21.25 7.04
CA ALA A 460 37.87 20.10 7.65
C ALA A 460 38.39 19.10 6.60
N GLY A 461 37.65 18.90 5.50
CA GLY A 461 38.09 18.14 4.33
C GLY A 461 39.28 18.80 3.65
N ILE A 462 39.22 20.11 3.39
CA ILE A 462 40.34 20.89 2.84
C ILE A 462 41.58 20.80 3.76
N VAL A 463 41.43 20.87 5.09
CA VAL A 463 42.54 20.74 6.04
C VAL A 463 43.11 19.32 6.14
N ARG A 464 42.34 18.27 5.82
CA ARG A 464 42.88 16.91 5.62
C ARG A 464 43.68 16.83 4.33
N VAL A 465 43.08 17.20 3.20
CA VAL A 465 43.73 17.20 1.87
C VAL A 465 45.04 18.00 1.87
N LEU A 466 45.08 19.17 2.51
CA LEU A 466 46.30 19.99 2.62
C LEU A 466 47.41 19.39 3.48
N LYS A 467 47.14 18.37 4.31
CA LYS A 467 48.20 17.60 5.00
C LYS A 467 48.70 16.47 4.12
N ASP A 468 47.81 15.76 3.45
CA ASP A 468 48.16 14.61 2.62
C ASP A 468 48.93 15.02 1.34
N VAL A 469 48.75 16.26 0.87
CA VAL A 469 49.50 16.86 -0.26
C VAL A 469 50.92 17.32 0.12
N SER A 470 51.35 17.17 1.38
CA SER A 470 52.72 17.54 1.81
C SER A 470 53.84 16.59 1.33
N GLY A 471 53.51 15.55 0.55
CA GLY A 471 54.51 14.65 -0.02
C GLY A 471 54.07 13.97 -1.32
N LEU A 472 54.24 14.65 -2.46
CA LEU A 472 54.58 14.07 -3.77
C LEU A 472 54.90 15.21 -4.76
N ASN A 473 55.91 15.01 -5.63
CA ASN A 473 56.44 16.03 -6.54
C ASN A 473 56.01 15.79 -8.01
N ASN A 474 56.09 16.87 -8.79
CA ASN A 474 56.10 16.98 -10.26
C ASN A 474 54.77 16.84 -11.02
N ASP A 475 54.36 17.98 -11.59
CA ASP A 475 53.96 18.18 -12.99
C ASP A 475 53.00 17.19 -13.68
N HIS A 476 51.74 17.60 -13.75
CA HIS A 476 51.10 17.83 -15.05
C HIS A 476 50.16 19.04 -14.98
N HIS A 477 50.20 19.91 -16.00
CA HIS A 477 49.37 21.11 -16.07
C HIS A 477 47.88 20.75 -16.25
N LEU A 478 47.03 21.24 -15.36
CA LEU A 478 45.58 21.37 -15.57
C LEU A 478 45.13 22.75 -15.08
N GLU A 479 44.48 23.54 -15.93
CA GLU A 479 44.19 24.94 -15.62
C GLU A 479 43.05 25.10 -14.60
N SER A 480 43.41 25.51 -13.39
CA SER A 480 42.46 25.90 -12.34
C SER A 480 41.69 27.17 -12.73
N THR A 481 40.48 27.00 -13.26
CA THR A 481 39.48 28.08 -13.40
C THR A 481 38.38 27.98 -12.33
N GLY A 482 38.80 28.00 -11.06
CA GLY A 482 37.88 28.01 -9.93
C GLY A 482 36.89 29.18 -9.98
N LYS A 483 35.60 28.87 -10.12
CA LYS A 483 34.48 29.79 -9.92
C LYS A 483 33.44 29.14 -9.01
N PRO A 484 33.00 29.80 -7.93
CA PRO A 484 31.98 29.26 -7.04
C PRO A 484 30.61 29.20 -7.75
N VAL A 485 29.73 28.34 -7.23
CA VAL A 485 28.34 28.20 -7.71
C VAL A 485 27.63 29.56 -7.70
N LEU A 486 26.89 29.83 -8.78
CA LEU A 486 26.33 31.15 -9.06
C LEU A 486 25.30 31.60 -8.01
N PHE A 487 25.44 32.85 -7.58
CA PHE A 487 24.48 33.57 -6.75
C PHE A 487 23.22 33.86 -7.58
N VAL A 488 22.08 33.23 -7.26
CA VAL A 488 20.83 33.43 -8.02
C VAL A 488 20.12 34.71 -7.57
N THR A 489 20.31 35.79 -8.33
CA THR A 489 19.49 37.00 -8.24
C THR A 489 18.06 36.75 -8.74
N LYS A 490 17.08 37.47 -8.17
CA LYS A 490 15.67 37.40 -8.58
C LYS A 490 15.48 37.84 -10.05
N GLY A 491 15.24 36.90 -10.96
CA GLY A 491 14.56 37.16 -12.23
C GLY A 491 13.04 37.31 -11.98
N LYS A 492 12.35 38.35 -12.42
CA LYS A 492 12.10 38.81 -13.80
C LYS A 492 11.27 37.79 -14.61
N TYR A 493 9.96 38.03 -14.61
CA TYR A 493 8.99 37.37 -15.48
C TYR A 493 9.24 37.71 -16.96
N PHE A 494 9.07 36.74 -17.83
CA PHE A 494 8.77 36.98 -19.24
C PHE A 494 7.26 36.76 -19.45
N LYS A 495 6.60 37.77 -20.04
CA LYS A 495 5.27 37.59 -20.63
C LYS A 495 5.41 36.97 -22.02
N ASN A 496 4.43 36.16 -22.41
CA ASN A 496 3.98 36.08 -23.80
C ASN A 496 2.54 36.64 -23.85
N ASP A 497 2.27 37.53 -24.80
CA ASP A 497 0.95 38.15 -25.02
C ASP A 497 0.43 37.77 -26.43
N LYS A 498 -0.90 37.60 -26.59
CA LYS A 498 -1.68 37.33 -27.83
C LYS A 498 -1.54 35.89 -28.37
N LEU A 499 -2.59 35.22 -28.85
CA LEU A 499 -3.89 35.61 -29.46
C LEU A 499 -5.08 34.93 -28.70
N VAL A 500 -6.33 35.42 -28.52
CA VAL A 500 -7.25 36.31 -29.29
C VAL A 500 -7.79 35.64 -30.57
N GLU A 501 -9.05 35.23 -30.75
CA GLU A 501 -10.33 35.31 -30.01
C GLU A 501 -11.19 34.08 -30.45
N GLN A 502 -12.47 33.77 -30.13
CA GLN A 502 -13.66 34.45 -29.56
C GLN A 502 -14.56 33.35 -28.87
N PRO A 503 -15.75 33.63 -28.27
CA PRO A 503 -16.47 32.68 -27.40
C PRO A 503 -17.59 31.86 -28.09
N ALA A 504 -18.18 30.92 -27.33
CA ALA A 504 -19.44 30.25 -27.65
C ALA A 504 -20.30 30.10 -26.39
N ASP A 505 -21.31 30.96 -26.23
CA ASP A 505 -22.30 30.89 -25.16
C ASP A 505 -23.39 29.86 -25.47
N ILE A 506 -23.67 28.95 -24.53
CA ILE A 506 -24.98 28.26 -24.44
C ILE A 506 -25.41 28.22 -22.98
N GLU A 507 -26.26 29.16 -22.58
CA GLU A 507 -27.10 29.02 -21.39
C GLU A 507 -28.23 28.03 -21.68
N THR A 508 -28.54 27.14 -20.74
CA THR A 508 -29.86 26.47 -20.64
C THR A 508 -30.17 26.18 -19.17
N ASP A 509 -30.56 27.21 -18.41
CA ASP A 509 -31.02 27.04 -17.03
C ASP A 509 -32.48 26.52 -17.03
N GLY A 510 -32.75 25.51 -16.21
CA GLY A 510 -34.10 24.96 -16.03
C GLY A 510 -34.96 25.81 -15.07
N PRO A 511 -36.30 25.67 -15.08
CA PRO A 511 -37.18 26.54 -14.30
C PRO A 511 -36.88 26.53 -12.78
N GLN A 512 -36.89 27.71 -12.17
CA GLN A 512 -36.76 27.83 -10.71
C GLN A 512 -38.07 27.43 -9.99
N PRO A 513 -38.02 26.56 -8.98
CA PRO A 513 -39.01 26.54 -7.91
C PRO A 513 -38.72 27.70 -6.95
N ALA A 514 -39.74 28.50 -6.61
CA ALA A 514 -39.60 29.57 -5.65
C ALA A 514 -39.41 29.01 -4.23
N GLY A 515 -38.26 29.31 -3.61
CA GLY A 515 -37.93 28.96 -2.23
C GLY A 515 -36.75 29.80 -1.74
N THR A 516 -36.79 30.23 -0.48
CA THR A 516 -35.85 31.20 0.09
C THR A 516 -34.42 30.66 0.17
N THR A 517 -33.57 31.04 -0.79
CA THR A 517 -32.14 30.71 -0.79
C THR A 517 -31.31 31.87 -0.28
N ASN A 518 -30.83 31.77 0.98
CA ASN A 518 -29.84 32.68 1.55
C ASN A 518 -28.67 32.87 0.56
N GLN A 519 -28.34 34.12 0.23
CA GLN A 519 -27.48 34.44 -0.89
C GLN A 519 -26.23 35.19 -0.43
N TRP A 520 -25.07 34.65 -0.80
CA TRP A 520 -23.79 35.31 -0.66
C TRP A 520 -23.48 36.21 -1.86
N PHE A 521 -22.85 37.34 -1.59
CA PHE A 521 -22.36 38.29 -2.59
C PHE A 521 -20.90 38.64 -2.31
N TRP A 522 -20.13 38.87 -3.35
CA TRP A 522 -18.77 39.37 -3.30
C TRP A 522 -18.67 40.72 -4.00
N LYS A 523 -17.69 41.53 -3.61
CA LYS A 523 -17.45 42.86 -4.16
C LYS A 523 -16.30 42.81 -5.15
N ASP A 524 -16.47 43.38 -6.34
CA ASP A 524 -15.40 43.47 -7.33
C ASP A 524 -14.46 44.67 -7.10
N GLU A 525 -13.40 44.74 -7.91
CA GLU A 525 -12.41 45.83 -7.92
C GLU A 525 -13.01 47.22 -8.21
N ASN A 526 -14.17 47.27 -8.88
CA ASN A 526 -14.92 48.50 -9.14
C ASN A 526 -15.91 48.83 -8.01
N GLY A 527 -15.91 48.04 -6.93
CA GLY A 527 -16.75 48.23 -5.74
C GLY A 527 -18.19 47.72 -5.90
N LYS A 528 -18.55 47.12 -7.04
CA LYS A 528 -19.89 46.58 -7.31
C LYS A 528 -20.06 45.23 -6.62
N TRP A 529 -21.26 44.98 -6.10
CA TRP A 529 -21.63 43.68 -5.53
C TRP A 529 -22.16 42.74 -6.62
N ASN A 530 -21.56 41.56 -6.73
CA ASN A 530 -21.98 40.48 -7.62
C ASN A 530 -22.38 39.26 -6.78
N ALA A 531 -23.36 38.49 -7.23
CA ALA A 531 -23.74 37.24 -6.57
C ALA A 531 -22.70 36.14 -6.84
N TYR A 532 -22.58 35.17 -5.94
CA TYR A 532 -21.97 33.88 -6.30
C TYR A 532 -22.94 33.07 -7.16
N SER A 533 -22.41 32.30 -8.12
CA SER A 533 -23.20 31.34 -8.91
C SER A 533 -23.90 30.32 -8.01
N LYS A 534 -25.00 29.73 -8.50
CA LYS A 534 -25.86 28.78 -7.76
C LYS A 534 -25.07 27.66 -7.08
N GLU A 535 -24.09 27.08 -7.76
CA GLU A 535 -23.20 26.06 -7.21
C GLU A 535 -22.30 26.61 -6.09
N MET A 536 -21.61 27.73 -6.34
CA MET A 536 -20.71 28.34 -5.35
C MET A 536 -21.48 28.85 -4.12
N ASN A 537 -22.67 29.43 -4.29
CA ASN A 537 -23.54 29.86 -3.19
C ASN A 537 -23.99 28.66 -2.33
N ASN A 538 -24.41 27.55 -2.97
CA ASN A 538 -24.74 26.30 -2.27
C ASN A 538 -23.53 25.73 -1.51
N ARG A 539 -22.33 25.78 -2.13
CA ARG A 539 -21.06 25.37 -1.51
C ARG A 539 -20.77 26.21 -0.26
N VAL A 540 -20.80 27.55 -0.37
CA VAL A 540 -20.56 28.45 0.77
C VAL A 540 -21.57 28.20 1.90
N ASN A 541 -22.87 28.14 1.58
CA ASN A 541 -23.93 27.86 2.56
C ASN A 541 -23.76 26.51 3.27
N LYS A 542 -23.29 25.45 2.59
CA LYS A 542 -23.03 24.14 3.20
C LYS A 542 -21.96 24.21 4.29
N TYR A 543 -20.89 24.98 4.08
CA TYR A 543 -19.84 25.16 5.09
C TYR A 543 -20.27 26.15 6.19
N TYR A 544 -20.95 27.25 5.85
CA TYR A 544 -21.46 28.23 6.82
C TYR A 544 -22.41 27.60 7.85
N ARG A 545 -23.34 26.73 7.40
CA ARG A 545 -24.25 25.99 8.27
C ARG A 545 -23.56 24.96 9.16
N ARG A 546 -22.36 24.48 8.80
CA ARG A 546 -21.58 23.52 9.60
C ARG A 546 -20.72 24.24 10.66
N ASP A 547 -20.10 25.35 10.28
CA ASP A 547 -19.37 26.25 11.18
C ASP A 547 -19.27 27.66 10.54
N PRO A 548 -19.86 28.71 11.14
CA PRO A 548 -19.71 30.09 10.68
C PRO A 548 -18.26 30.61 10.68
N LYS A 549 -17.34 29.96 11.42
CA LYS A 549 -15.91 30.30 11.43
C LYS A 549 -15.11 29.62 10.31
N SER A 550 -15.71 28.70 9.58
CA SER A 550 -15.05 27.95 8.53
C SER A 550 -14.65 28.83 7.33
N THR A 551 -13.84 28.25 6.44
CA THR A 551 -13.41 28.91 5.20
C THR A 551 -13.61 27.96 4.04
N VAL A 552 -14.07 28.47 2.90
CA VAL A 552 -14.40 27.68 1.72
C VAL A 552 -13.67 28.23 0.49
N VAL A 553 -13.27 27.34 -0.41
CA VAL A 553 -12.67 27.72 -1.68
C VAL A 553 -13.75 27.74 -2.77
N VAL A 554 -13.76 28.81 -3.56
CA VAL A 554 -14.70 29.08 -4.65
C VAL A 554 -13.94 29.57 -5.89
N THR A 555 -14.51 29.35 -7.08
CA THR A 555 -13.95 29.82 -8.35
C THR A 555 -14.82 30.94 -8.92
N ILE A 556 -14.18 32.01 -9.40
CA ILE A 556 -14.80 33.15 -10.07
C ILE A 556 -13.94 33.50 -11.28
N TYR A 557 -14.48 33.43 -12.49
CA TYR A 557 -13.75 33.70 -13.75
C TYR A 557 -12.36 33.03 -13.81
N ASP A 558 -12.33 31.71 -13.61
CA ASP A 558 -11.13 30.84 -13.52
C ASP A 558 -10.06 31.24 -12.49
N GLN A 559 -10.37 32.19 -11.60
CA GLN A 559 -9.55 32.56 -10.47
C GLN A 559 -10.11 31.96 -9.17
N ILE A 560 -9.21 31.50 -8.32
CA ILE A 560 -9.54 30.73 -7.12
C ILE A 560 -9.45 31.64 -5.90
N TYR A 561 -10.54 31.75 -5.15
CA TYR A 561 -10.67 32.58 -3.96
C TYR A 561 -10.97 31.73 -2.72
N ARG A 562 -10.34 32.07 -1.59
CA ARG A 562 -10.72 31.54 -0.27
C ARG A 562 -11.64 32.53 0.42
N VAL A 563 -12.91 32.18 0.58
CA VAL A 563 -13.88 32.94 1.39
C VAL A 563 -13.64 32.62 2.86
N VAL A 564 -13.50 33.67 3.68
CA VAL A 564 -13.30 33.61 5.13
C VAL A 564 -14.54 34.19 5.80
N MET A 565 -15.55 33.34 6.04
CA MET A 565 -16.89 33.77 6.45
C MET A 565 -16.86 34.52 7.80
N ALA A 566 -16.03 34.08 8.74
CA ALA A 566 -15.77 34.77 10.01
C ALA A 566 -15.27 36.23 9.89
N LYS A 567 -14.80 36.63 8.70
CA LYS A 567 -14.22 37.95 8.42
C LYS A 567 -14.92 38.71 7.30
N ASN A 568 -15.98 38.16 6.69
CA ASN A 568 -16.71 38.78 5.58
C ASN A 568 -15.80 39.25 4.43
N ILE A 569 -14.82 38.41 4.05
CA ILE A 569 -13.89 38.66 2.94
C ILE A 569 -13.64 37.40 2.11
N GLN A 570 -13.23 37.59 0.86
CA GLN A 570 -12.55 36.58 0.05
C GLN A 570 -11.13 37.01 -0.31
N ILE A 571 -10.22 36.05 -0.41
CA ILE A 571 -8.80 36.28 -0.72
C ILE A 571 -8.44 35.50 -1.98
N ASN A 572 -7.96 36.18 -3.03
CA ASN A 572 -7.46 35.53 -4.24
C ASN A 572 -6.19 34.73 -3.89
N ILE A 573 -6.16 33.43 -4.21
CA ILE A 573 -5.07 32.55 -3.78
C ILE A 573 -3.77 32.83 -4.57
N LYS A 574 -3.86 33.33 -5.81
CA LYS A 574 -2.71 33.74 -6.64
C LYS A 574 -2.22 35.14 -6.28
N THR A 575 -3.08 36.15 -6.36
CA THR A 575 -2.67 37.57 -6.24
C THR A 575 -2.59 38.08 -4.80
N ARG A 576 -3.25 37.38 -3.86
CA ARG A 576 -3.43 37.77 -2.44
C ARG A 576 -4.28 39.04 -2.22
N GLU A 577 -4.94 39.53 -3.26
CA GLU A 577 -5.93 40.60 -3.15
C GLU A 577 -7.13 40.15 -2.31
N VAL A 578 -7.68 41.10 -1.54
CA VAL A 578 -8.75 40.86 -0.57
C VAL A 578 -9.96 41.69 -0.96
N PHE A 579 -11.12 41.05 -1.04
CA PHE A 579 -12.37 41.66 -1.47
C PHE A 579 -13.47 41.41 -0.43
N ASP A 580 -14.35 42.39 -0.22
CA ASP A 580 -15.46 42.24 0.73
C ASP A 580 -16.45 41.15 0.27
N VAL A 581 -17.01 40.42 1.23
CA VAL A 581 -18.05 39.41 1.02
C VAL A 581 -19.16 39.65 2.04
N LYS A 582 -20.41 39.59 1.60
CA LYS A 582 -21.58 39.72 2.48
C LYS A 582 -22.55 38.57 2.31
N PHE A 583 -23.23 38.24 3.40
CA PHE A 583 -24.38 37.36 3.41
C PHE A 583 -25.67 38.19 3.38
N VAL A 584 -26.69 37.71 2.68
CA VAL A 584 -28.04 38.27 2.72
C VAL A 584 -29.00 37.11 2.95
N GLU A 585 -29.73 37.18 4.07
CA GLU A 585 -30.89 36.32 4.32
C GLU A 585 -32.13 36.97 3.70
N THR A 586 -33.01 36.16 3.12
CA THR A 586 -34.24 36.56 2.40
C THR A 586 -35.32 35.54 2.64
#